data_AF-U1GH11-F1
#
_entry.id   AF-U1GH11-F1
#
_cell.length_a   1.000
_cell.length_b   1.000
_cell.length_c   1.000
_cell.angle_alpha   90.00
_cell.angle_beta   90.00
_cell.angle_gamma   90.00
#
_symmetry.space_group_name_H-M   'P 1'
#
loop_
_entity.id
_entity.type
_entity.pdbx_description
1 polymer ?
#
loop_
_entity_poly.entity_id
_entity_poly.type
_entity_poly.pdbx_seq_one_letter_code
_entity_poly.pdbx_strand_id
1 'polypeptide(L)'
;MSVNPALKTVRYSHPPRSERLTVCLTVDSSLYRRALKLSLDWAVQRNLWRGQAVYIRSLFDAKKDIKDPRQQRILFMETEKLLQKFKHPDPYRPPTAPGGSKYERNLPAPDLPPPSSEQVRSL
;
A
#
# COMPACT_ATOMS: atom_id res chain seq x y z
N MET A 1 -23.93 1.82 51.93
CA MET A 1 -22.75 1.03 51.53
C MET A 1 -22.98 0.46 50.15
N SER A 2 -22.40 1.07 49.12
CA SER A 2 -21.83 0.33 48.00
C SER A 2 -20.72 1.19 47.43
N VAL A 3 -19.52 0.64 47.50
CA VAL A 3 -18.23 1.29 47.29
C VAL A 3 -17.79 0.97 45.86
N ASN A 4 -17.44 2.03 45.12
CA ASN A 4 -16.35 2.08 44.12
C ASN A 4 -16.49 1.28 42.80
N PRO A 5 -15.61 1.51 41.80
CA PRO A 5 -15.13 2.79 41.27
C PRO A 5 -14.93 2.75 39.73
N ALA A 6 -14.51 3.89 39.18
CA ALA A 6 -13.80 4.07 37.91
C ALA A 6 -13.34 2.81 37.13
N LEU A 7 -13.82 2.67 35.89
CA LEU A 7 -13.06 2.04 34.82
C LEU A 7 -13.08 2.93 33.57
N LYS A 8 -11.99 3.69 33.45
CA LYS A 8 -11.51 4.28 32.21
C LYS A 8 -11.36 3.15 31.17
N THR A 9 -12.17 3.13 30.12
CA THR A 9 -11.77 2.43 28.90
C THR A 9 -10.92 3.38 28.07
N VAL A 10 -9.67 3.57 28.49
CA VAL A 10 -8.60 3.96 27.58
C VAL A 10 -8.58 2.86 26.52
N ARG A 11 -9.05 3.15 25.31
CA ARG A 11 -8.75 2.30 24.15
C ARG A 11 -7.24 2.42 23.95
N TYR A 12 -6.48 1.51 24.55
CA TYR A 12 -5.09 1.31 24.18
C TYR A 12 -5.10 0.86 22.72
N SER A 13 -5.00 1.79 21.78
CA SER A 13 -4.57 1.49 20.42
C SER A 13 -3.21 0.82 20.56
N HIS A 14 -3.20 -0.50 20.45
CA HIS A 14 -1.95 -1.25 20.42
C HIS A 14 -1.16 -0.72 19.22
N PRO A 15 0.10 -0.27 19.39
CA PRO A 15 0.94 -0.03 18.24
C PRO A 15 1.11 -1.36 17.49
N PRO A 16 0.92 -1.42 16.16
CA PRO A 16 1.07 -2.67 15.43
C PRO A 16 2.50 -3.21 15.59
N ARG A 17 2.54 -4.42 16.15
CA ARG A 17 3.68 -5.29 16.45
C ARG A 17 4.53 -5.57 15.21
N SER A 18 5.60 -4.81 14.95
CA SER A 18 6.90 -5.27 14.39
C SER A 18 7.75 -4.13 13.77
N GLU A 19 8.34 -3.27 14.59
CA GLU A 19 8.97 -2.05 14.07
C GLU A 19 10.46 -2.14 13.67
N ARG A 20 11.17 -3.26 13.84
CA ARG A 20 12.65 -3.21 13.61
C ARG A 20 13.34 -4.35 12.86
N LEU A 21 12.70 -5.49 12.62
CA LEU A 21 13.30 -6.58 11.82
C LEU A 21 12.58 -6.85 10.49
N THR A 22 11.38 -6.31 10.31
CA THR A 22 10.52 -6.50 9.14
C THR A 22 10.82 -5.53 8.00
N VAL A 23 11.58 -4.46 8.25
CA VAL A 23 11.79 -3.38 7.27
C VAL A 23 12.57 -3.88 6.04
N CYS A 24 13.58 -4.72 6.19
CA CYS A 24 14.38 -5.18 5.05
C CYS A 24 13.61 -6.16 4.14
N LEU A 25 12.93 -7.16 4.73
CA LEU A 25 12.15 -8.15 3.98
C LEU A 25 10.92 -7.53 3.28
N THR A 26 10.30 -6.53 3.89
CA THR A 26 9.15 -5.83 3.31
C THR A 26 9.57 -4.88 2.20
N VAL A 27 10.74 -4.24 2.30
CA VAL A 27 11.25 -3.32 1.27
C VAL A 27 11.55 -4.06 -0.03
N ASP A 28 12.26 -5.19 0.02
CA ASP A 28 12.58 -5.97 -1.18
C ASP A 28 11.32 -6.48 -1.89
N SER A 29 10.40 -7.06 -1.13
CA SER A 29 9.10 -7.52 -1.64
C SER A 29 8.26 -6.39 -2.24
N SER A 30 8.29 -5.20 -1.63
CA SER A 30 7.60 -4.00 -2.14
C SER A 30 8.22 -3.50 -3.45
N LEU A 31 9.55 -3.48 -3.53
CA LEU A 31 10.29 -2.99 -4.68
C LEU A 31 10.10 -3.89 -5.90
N TYR A 32 10.14 -5.22 -5.69
CA TYR A 32 9.84 -6.21 -6.72
C TYR A 32 8.40 -6.08 -7.25
N ARG A 33 7.40 -5.95 -6.36
CA ARG A 33 5.99 -5.77 -6.76
C ARG A 33 5.78 -4.48 -7.56
N ARG A 34 6.44 -3.38 -7.16
CA ARG A 34 6.41 -2.11 -7.90
C ARG A 34 7.04 -2.26 -9.29
N ALA A 35 8.17 -2.96 -9.41
CA ALA A 35 8.82 -3.20 -10.70
C ALA A 35 7.93 -3.99 -11.67
N LEU A 36 7.28 -5.06 -11.20
CA LEU A 36 6.34 -5.84 -12.01
C LEU A 36 5.08 -5.05 -12.39
N LYS A 37 4.58 -4.21 -11.49
CA LYS A 37 3.42 -3.36 -11.77
C LYS A 37 3.75 -2.31 -12.82
N LEU A 38 4.91 -1.66 -12.69
CA LEU A 38 5.38 -0.65 -13.64
C LEU A 38 5.62 -1.26 -15.03
N SER A 39 6.23 -2.46 -15.10
CA SER A 39 6.39 -3.15 -16.38
C SER A 39 5.06 -3.55 -17.00
N LEU A 40 4.03 -3.86 -16.19
CA LEU A 40 2.67 -4.13 -16.66
C LEU A 40 1.98 -2.88 -17.19
N ASP A 41 2.20 -1.72 -16.55
CA ASP A 41 1.59 -0.46 -16.97
C ASP A 41 2.05 -0.05 -18.38
N TRP A 42 3.29 -0.37 -18.77
CA TRP A 42 3.78 -0.15 -20.13
C TRP A 42 3.41 -1.25 -21.12
N ALA A 43 3.30 -2.50 -20.68
CA ALA A 43 3.07 -3.64 -21.56
C ALA A 43 1.57 -3.94 -21.72
N VAL A 44 0.97 -3.43 -22.81
CA VAL A 44 -0.45 -3.70 -23.15
C VAL A 44 -0.72 -5.19 -23.35
N GLN A 45 0.21 -5.93 -23.97
CA GLN A 45 0.04 -7.34 -24.30
C GLN A 45 0.61 -8.28 -23.23
N ARG A 46 -0.18 -9.29 -22.84
CA ARG A 46 0.17 -10.22 -21.75
C ARG A 46 1.36 -11.13 -22.06
N ASN A 47 1.52 -11.54 -23.31
CA ASN A 47 2.61 -12.42 -23.74
C ASN A 47 3.97 -11.70 -23.64
N LEU A 48 4.02 -10.45 -24.12
CA LEU A 48 5.20 -9.61 -24.01
C LEU A 48 5.57 -9.34 -22.54
N TRP A 49 4.58 -9.00 -21.71
CA TRP A 49 4.81 -8.78 -20.29
C TRP A 49 5.40 -10.00 -19.57
N ARG A 50 4.98 -11.23 -19.92
CA ARG A 50 5.50 -12.44 -19.27
C ARG A 50 7.01 -12.58 -19.47
N GLY A 51 7.51 -12.31 -20.67
CA GLY A 51 8.96 -12.30 -20.94
C GLY A 51 9.68 -11.27 -20.06
N GLN A 52 9.13 -10.06 -19.97
CA GLN A 52 9.68 -8.99 -19.12
C GLN A 52 9.64 -9.35 -17.63
N ALA A 53 8.57 -9.98 -17.15
CA ALA A 53 8.43 -10.37 -15.76
C ALA A 53 9.44 -11.44 -15.34
N VAL A 54 9.71 -12.42 -16.21
CA VAL A 54 10.75 -13.44 -15.99
C VAL A 54 12.13 -12.78 -15.97
N TYR A 55 12.39 -11.84 -16.89
CA TYR A 55 13.64 -11.09 -16.91
C TYR A 55 13.85 -10.29 -15.60
N ILE A 56 12.85 -9.52 -15.16
CA ILE A 56 12.90 -8.79 -13.89
C ILE A 56 13.17 -9.74 -12.72
N ARG A 57 12.49 -10.89 -12.67
CA ARG A 57 12.75 -11.90 -11.63
C ARG A 57 14.20 -12.36 -11.61
N SER A 58 14.79 -12.64 -12.79
CA SER A 58 16.19 -13.07 -12.87
C SER A 58 17.17 -12.04 -12.32
N LEU A 59 16.89 -10.74 -12.50
CA LEU A 59 17.71 -9.65 -11.96
C LEU A 59 17.69 -9.62 -10.42
N PHE A 60 16.52 -9.81 -9.82
CA PHE A 60 16.37 -9.87 -8.36
C PHE A 60 17.01 -11.15 -7.80
N ASP A 61 16.76 -12.30 -8.44
CA ASP A 61 17.33 -13.59 -8.03
C ASP A 61 18.87 -13.57 -8.07
N ALA A 62 19.48 -12.86 -9.02
CA ALA A 62 20.94 -12.70 -9.11
C ALA A 62 21.55 -11.87 -7.96
N LYS A 63 20.74 -11.07 -7.25
CA LYS A 63 21.20 -10.15 -6.19
C LYS A 63 20.69 -10.51 -4.79
N LYS A 64 19.91 -11.59 -4.67
CA LYS A 64 19.29 -12.05 -3.42
C LYS A 64 20.29 -12.40 -2.31
N ASP A 65 21.50 -12.87 -2.68
CA ASP A 65 22.48 -13.43 -1.73
C ASP A 65 23.41 -12.36 -1.13
N ILE A 66 23.22 -11.08 -1.48
CA ILE A 66 24.02 -9.97 -0.95
C ILE A 66 23.60 -9.68 0.49
N LYS A 67 24.52 -9.89 1.44
CA LYS A 67 24.26 -9.73 2.89
C LYS A 67 24.76 -8.40 3.48
N ASP A 68 25.64 -7.69 2.79
CA ASP A 68 26.17 -6.41 3.27
C ASP A 68 25.09 -5.32 3.20
N PRO A 69 24.67 -4.72 4.34
CA PRO A 69 23.63 -3.71 4.36
C PRO A 69 24.00 -2.43 3.59
N ARG A 70 25.29 -2.10 3.44
CA ARG A 70 25.71 -0.94 2.65
C ARG A 70 25.47 -1.16 1.18
N GLN A 71 25.87 -2.33 0.66
CA GLN A 71 25.61 -2.73 -0.73
C GLN A 71 24.11 -2.84 -1.03
N GLN A 72 23.33 -3.43 -0.11
CA GLN A 72 21.87 -3.50 -0.26
C GLN A 72 21.25 -2.11 -0.41
N ARG A 73 21.68 -1.14 0.42
CA ARG A 73 21.16 0.24 0.35
C ARG A 73 21.48 0.91 -0.98
N ILE A 74 22.68 0.71 -1.52
CA ILE A 74 23.06 1.23 -2.84
C ILE A 74 22.16 0.64 -3.92
N LEU A 75 21.99 -0.68 -3.94
CA LEU A 75 21.12 -1.36 -4.92
C LEU A 75 19.67 -0.89 -4.84
N PHE A 76 19.13 -0.71 -3.64
CA PHE A 76 17.79 -0.17 -3.47
C PHE A 76 17.67 1.25 -4.03
N MET A 77 18.63 2.13 -3.73
CA MET A 77 18.63 3.50 -4.26
C MET A 77 18.74 3.54 -5.80
N GLU A 78 19.60 2.69 -6.37
CA GLU A 78 19.73 2.56 -7.82
C GLU A 78 18.42 2.07 -8.45
N THR A 79 17.80 1.05 -7.86
CA THR A 79 16.56 0.50 -8.38
C THR A 79 15.40 1.48 -8.24
N GLU A 80 15.33 2.25 -7.14
CA GLU A 80 14.33 3.31 -6.99
C GLU A 80 14.51 4.43 -8.01
N LYS A 81 15.76 4.81 -8.31
CA LYS A 81 16.06 5.77 -9.39
C LYS A 81 15.58 5.27 -10.75
N LEU A 82 15.77 3.97 -11.04
CA LEU A 82 15.27 3.36 -12.27
C LEU A 82 13.73 3.36 -12.31
N LEU A 83 13.07 2.92 -11.23
CA LEU A 83 11.60 2.91 -11.15
C LEU A 83 11.02 4.32 -11.33
N GLN A 84 11.65 5.34 -10.74
CA GLN A 84 11.20 6.70 -10.88
C GLN A 84 11.39 7.23 -12.31
N LYS A 85 12.50 6.89 -12.97
CA LYS A 85 12.78 7.28 -14.35
C LYS A 85 11.76 6.70 -15.34
N PHE A 86 11.37 5.44 -15.15
CA PHE A 86 10.46 4.74 -16.06
C PHE A 86 9.00 4.76 -15.60
N LYS A 87 8.65 5.65 -14.68
CA LYS A 87 7.29 5.75 -14.17
C LYS A 87 6.31 6.11 -15.29
N HIS A 88 5.26 5.32 -15.45
CA HIS A 88 4.20 5.62 -16.40
C HIS A 88 3.43 6.88 -15.93
N PRO A 89 3.10 7.83 -16.83
CA PRO A 89 2.39 9.06 -16.45
C PRO A 89 0.98 8.81 -15.92
N ASP A 90 0.27 7.83 -16.48
CA ASP A 90 -1.07 7.42 -16.05
C ASP A 90 -1.13 5.90 -15.77
N PRO A 91 -0.71 5.43 -14.59
CA PRO A 91 -0.62 4.00 -14.30
C PRO A 91 -2.01 3.37 -14.14
N TYR A 92 -2.16 2.09 -14.51
CA TYR A 92 -3.44 1.40 -14.38
C TYR A 92 -3.86 1.28 -12.90
N ARG A 93 -5.06 1.79 -12.59
CA ARG A 93 -5.70 1.67 -11.28
C ARG A 93 -6.95 0.80 -11.39
N PRO A 94 -7.15 -0.19 -10.49
CA PRO A 94 -8.40 -0.92 -10.43
C PRO A 94 -9.60 0.04 -10.24
N PRO A 95 -10.75 -0.20 -10.88
CA PRO A 95 -11.87 0.75 -10.85
C PRO A 95 -12.34 1.12 -9.44
N THR A 96 -12.33 0.16 -8.51
CA THR A 96 -12.79 0.35 -7.12
C THR A 96 -11.70 0.86 -6.17
N ALA A 97 -10.44 0.86 -6.60
CA ALA A 97 -9.34 1.35 -5.77
C ALA A 97 -9.37 2.89 -5.67
N PRO A 98 -8.73 3.50 -4.66
CA PRO A 98 -8.59 4.95 -4.57
C PRO A 98 -8.00 5.55 -5.86
N GLY A 99 -8.72 6.53 -6.42
CA GLY A 99 -8.38 7.15 -7.70
C GLY A 99 -8.76 6.32 -8.94
N GLY A 100 -9.56 5.27 -8.79
CA GLY A 100 -10.17 4.52 -9.89
C GLY A 100 -11.53 5.11 -10.31
N SER A 101 -12.02 4.72 -11.49
CA SER A 101 -13.25 5.28 -12.08
C SER A 101 -14.56 4.93 -11.36
N LYS A 102 -14.55 3.92 -10.48
CA LYS A 102 -15.70 3.46 -9.67
C LYS A 102 -15.46 3.71 -8.17
N TYR A 103 -14.41 4.44 -7.81
CA TYR A 103 -14.14 4.76 -6.42
C TYR A 103 -15.28 5.60 -5.83
N GLU A 104 -15.77 5.22 -4.64
CA GLU A 104 -16.82 5.93 -3.89
C GLU A 104 -18.13 6.20 -4.64
N ARG A 105 -18.38 5.51 -5.77
CA ARG A 105 -19.60 5.71 -6.56
C ARG A 105 -20.89 5.38 -5.79
N ASN A 106 -20.84 4.34 -4.96
CA ASN A 106 -21.99 3.82 -4.19
C ASN A 106 -21.60 3.65 -2.71
N LEU A 107 -21.26 4.74 -2.02
CA LEU A 107 -21.04 4.68 -0.58
C LEU A 107 -22.37 4.42 0.14
N PRO A 108 -22.42 3.51 1.13
CA PRO A 108 -23.58 3.40 2.00
C PRO A 108 -23.78 4.72 2.73
N ALA A 109 -25.05 5.11 2.92
CA ALA A 109 -25.37 6.27 3.72
C ALA A 109 -24.78 6.11 5.13
N PRO A 110 -24.26 7.18 5.74
CA PRO A 110 -23.81 7.12 7.12
C PRO A 110 -25.00 6.80 8.03
N ASP A 111 -24.79 5.90 9.00
CA ASP A 111 -25.77 5.60 10.04
C ASP A 111 -25.86 6.79 11.01
N LEU A 112 -26.63 7.80 10.62
CA LEU A 112 -26.89 8.98 11.45
C LEU A 112 -28.11 8.71 12.36
N PRO A 113 -28.07 9.14 13.64
CA PRO A 113 -29.27 9.16 14.45
C PRO A 113 -30.30 10.10 13.80
N PRO A 114 -31.61 9.85 13.98
CA PRO A 114 -32.63 10.74 13.46
C PRO A 114 -32.43 12.17 13.99
N PRO A 115 -32.74 13.22 13.21
CA PRO A 115 -32.57 14.60 13.64
C PRO A 115 -33.41 14.88 14.90
N SER A 116 -32.91 15.73 15.79
CA SER A 116 -33.67 16.13 16.97
C SER A 116 -34.89 16.95 16.55
N SER A 117 -35.96 16.91 17.35
CA SER A 117 -37.18 17.69 17.08
C SER A 117 -36.92 19.20 17.02
N GLU A 118 -35.88 19.69 17.69
CA GLU A 118 -35.49 21.10 17.66
C GLU A 118 -34.80 21.45 16.33
N GLN A 119 -33.94 20.56 15.81
CA GLN A 119 -33.27 20.72 14.51
C GLN A 119 -34.26 20.70 13.33
N VAL A 120 -35.33 19.90 13.43
CA VAL A 120 -36.39 19.85 12.41
C VAL A 120 -37.27 21.11 12.44
N ARG A 121 -37.50 21.69 13.62
CA ARG A 121 -38.32 22.91 13.79
C ARG A 121 -37.60 24.19 13.37
N SER A 122 -36.26 24.18 13.32
CA SER A 122 -35.44 25.33 12.94
C SER A 122 -35.14 25.42 11.44
N LEU A 123 -35.60 24.46 10.63
CA LEU A 123 -35.51 24.45 9.17
C LEU A 123 -36.78 25.04 8.55
#